data_AF-A0A939VAD0-F1
#
_entry.id   AF-A0A939VAD0-F1
#
_cell.length_a   1.000
_cell.length_b   1.000
_cell.length_c   1.000
_cell.angle_alpha   90.00
_cell.angle_beta   90.00
_cell.angle_gamma   90.00
#
_symmetry.space_group_name_H-M   'P 1'
#
loop_
_entity.id
_entity.type
_entity.pdbx_description
1 polymer ?
#
loop_
_entity_poly.entity_id
_entity_poly.type
_entity_poly.pdbx_seq_one_letter_code
_entity_poly.pdbx_strand_id
1 'polypeptide(L)'
;MTFTTFIKRPVLSTVISIVIVLLGFIGLATLPIEQYPDIAPPTVVVFTSYPGADAETVKNSVLVPLEESINGVEGMDYISSS
;
A
#
# COMPACT_ATOMS: atom_id res chain seq x y z
N MET A 1 23.57 24.30 26.51
CA MET A 1 24.37 24.01 25.29
C MET A 1 23.91 24.94 24.18
N THR A 2 24.33 26.20 24.22
CA THR A 2 23.53 27.31 23.68
C THR A 2 24.37 28.16 22.72
N PHE A 3 24.27 27.92 21.41
CA PHE A 3 24.65 28.79 20.27
C PHE A 3 26.13 29.27 20.13
N THR A 4 26.86 29.50 21.21
CA THR A 4 28.23 30.03 21.20
C THR A 4 29.27 29.06 20.64
N THR A 5 29.03 27.75 20.76
CA THR A 5 29.90 26.70 20.19
C THR A 5 29.91 26.73 18.65
N PHE A 6 28.75 26.98 18.04
CA PHE A 6 28.61 27.06 16.58
C PHE A 6 29.23 28.34 16.01
N ILE A 7 29.19 29.45 16.77
CA ILE A 7 29.80 30.74 16.40
C ILE A 7 31.32 30.71 16.56
N LYS A 8 31.84 30.12 17.66
CA LYS A 8 33.30 30.05 17.92
C LYS A 8 34.06 29.05 17.05
N ARG A 9 33.37 28.05 16.46
CA ARG A 9 33.95 27.05 15.58
C ARG A 9 33.18 26.98 14.25
N PRO A 10 33.41 27.93 13.32
CA PRO A 10 32.65 28.04 12.07
C PRO A 10 32.73 26.77 11.22
N VAL A 11 33.87 26.07 11.23
CA VAL A 11 34.07 24.81 10.50
C VAL A 11 33.07 23.73 10.93
N LEU A 12 32.79 23.58 12.22
CA LEU A 12 31.83 22.58 12.71
C LEU A 12 30.40 22.89 12.27
N SER A 13 30.02 24.18 12.27
CA SER A 13 28.70 24.63 11.85
C SER A 13 28.47 24.36 10.35
N THR A 14 29.47 24.66 9.51
CA THR A 14 29.40 24.40 8.07
C THR A 14 29.31 22.91 7.75
N VAL A 15 30.09 22.06 8.43
CA VAL A 15 30.03 20.60 8.24
C VAL A 15 28.63 20.07 8.57
N ILE A 16 28.03 20.49 9.69
CA ILE A 16 26.69 20.04 10.07
C ILE A 16 25.64 20.51 9.04
N SER A 17 25.75 21.75 8.55
CA SER A 17 24.86 22.25 7.49
C SER A 17 24.99 21.42 6.20
N ILE A 18 26.21 21.11 5.77
CA ILE A 18 26.46 20.29 4.58
C ILE A 18 25.91 18.87 4.77
N VAL A 19 26.09 18.27 5.95
CA VAL A 19 25.55 16.93 6.26
C VAL A 19 24.03 16.91 6.18
N ILE A 20 23.35 17.92 6.72
CA ILE A 20 21.88 18.01 6.65
C ILE A 20 21.41 18.13 5.19
N VAL A 21 22.09 18.96 4.38
CA VAL A 21 21.75 19.12 2.96
C VAL A 21 21.98 17.82 2.18
N LEU A 22 23.09 17.13 2.42
CA LEU A 22 23.41 15.84 1.79
C LEU A 22 22.38 14.76 2.13
N LEU A 23 22.03 14.62 3.41
CA LEU A 23 21.02 13.67 3.85
C LEU A 23 19.64 14.00 3.27
N GLY A 24 19.28 15.29 3.22
CA GLY A 24 18.04 15.74 2.58
C GLY A 24 18.00 15.43 1.08
N PHE A 25 19.11 15.65 0.37
CA PHE A 25 19.20 15.38 -1.07
C PHE A 25 19.09 13.88 -1.38
N ILE A 26 19.75 13.03 -0.59
CA ILE A 26 19.61 11.57 -0.70
C ILE A 26 18.17 11.16 -0.42
N GLY A 27 17.56 11.70 0.63
CA GLY A 27 16.15 11.44 0.99
C GLY A 27 15.18 11.77 -0.15
N LEU A 28 15.36 12.93 -0.80
CA LEU A 28 14.56 13.34 -1.96
C LEU A 28 14.73 12.40 -3.15
N ALA A 29 15.94 11.89 -3.39
CA ALA A 29 16.18 10.95 -4.49
C ALA A 29 15.62 9.55 -4.20
N THR A 30 15.50 9.16 -2.93
CA THR A 30 15.00 7.83 -2.51
C THR A 30 13.51 7.76 -2.26
N LEU A 31 12.82 8.90 -2.14
CA LEU A 31 11.39 8.93 -1.88
C LEU A 31 10.62 8.46 -3.12
N PRO A 32 9.77 7.42 -3.00
CA PRO A 32 8.89 7.02 -4.08
C PRO A 32 7.91 8.15 -4.39
N ILE A 33 7.80 8.48 -5.67
CA ILE A 33 6.87 9.49 -6.17
C ILE A 33 5.62 8.75 -6.64
N GLU A 34 4.55 8.87 -5.88
CA GLU A 34 3.23 8.33 -6.23
C GLU A 34 2.31 9.48 -6.66
N GLN A 35 1.56 9.31 -7.76
CA GLN A 35 0.66 10.36 -8.27
C GLN A 35 -0.62 10.50 -7.45
N TYR A 36 -1.03 9.42 -6.79
CA TYR A 36 -2.12 9.36 -5.84
C TYR A 36 -1.70 8.41 -4.71
N PRO A 37 -2.10 8.67 -3.46
CA PRO A 37 -1.97 7.66 -2.42
C PRO A 37 -2.76 6.41 -2.83
N ASP A 38 -2.33 5.25 -2.37
CA ASP A 38 -3.02 3.98 -2.63
C ASP A 38 -4.37 3.96 -1.90
N ILE A 39 -5.38 4.57 -2.54
CA ILE A 39 -6.77 4.65 -2.09
C ILE A 39 -7.63 3.53 -2.67
N ALA A 40 -7.03 2.68 -3.53
CA ALA A 40 -7.75 1.58 -4.14
C ALA A 40 -7.89 0.46 -3.11
N PRO A 41 -9.12 0.02 -2.79
CA PRO A 41 -9.29 -1.15 -1.94
C PRO A 41 -8.67 -2.38 -2.63
N PRO A 42 -7.89 -3.21 -1.92
CA PRO A 42 -7.32 -4.42 -2.50
C PRO A 42 -8.47 -5.35 -2.92
N THR A 43 -8.53 -5.69 -4.21
CA THR A 43 -9.58 -6.54 -4.76
C THR A 43 -9.03 -7.93 -5.06
N VAL A 44 -9.73 -8.98 -4.61
CA VAL A 44 -9.39 -10.37 -4.92
C VAL A 44 -10.37 -10.89 -5.97
N VAL A 45 -9.85 -11.43 -7.08
CA VAL A 45 -10.68 -11.98 -8.15
C VAL A 45 -10.62 -13.51 -8.11
N VAL A 46 -11.78 -14.15 -8.03
CA VAL A 46 -11.90 -15.62 -8.01
C VAL A 46 -12.58 -16.08 -9.29
N PHE A 47 -11.88 -16.88 -10.09
CA PHE A 47 -12.42 -17.46 -11.32
C PHE A 47 -12.76 -18.93 -11.10
N THR A 48 -13.97 -19.34 -11.46
CA THR A 48 -14.38 -20.74 -11.48
C THR A 48 -15.07 -21.05 -12.80
N SER A 49 -14.87 -22.26 -13.33
CA SER A 49 -15.53 -22.72 -14.56
C SER A 49 -16.17 -24.08 -14.32
N TYR A 50 -17.47 -24.20 -14.57
CA TYR A 50 -18.17 -25.48 -14.50
C TYR A 50 -18.87 -25.77 -15.85
N PRO A 51 -18.12 -26.33 -16.83
CA PRO A 51 -18.63 -26.52 -18.18
C PRO A 51 -19.71 -27.60 -18.22
N GLY A 52 -20.79 -27.32 -18.97
CA GLY A 52 -21.90 -28.26 -19.17
C GLY A 52 -23.02 -28.17 -18.12
N ALA A 53 -22.94 -27.25 -17.17
CA ALA A 53 -24.00 -26.95 -16.21
C ALA A 53 -24.75 -25.67 -16.60
N ASP A 54 -26.06 -25.66 -16.34
CA ASP A 54 -26.90 -24.48 -16.54
C ASP A 54 -26.57 -23.39 -15.51
N ALA A 55 -26.83 -22.12 -15.84
CA ALA A 55 -26.41 -20.98 -15.01
C ALA A 55 -26.96 -21.07 -13.57
N GLU A 56 -28.19 -21.55 -13.40
CA GLU A 56 -28.82 -21.78 -12.10
C GLU A 56 -28.10 -22.88 -11.29
N THR A 57 -27.61 -23.92 -11.97
CA THR A 57 -26.88 -25.03 -11.33
C THR A 57 -25.48 -24.60 -10.90
N VAL A 58 -24.77 -23.82 -11.74
CA VAL A 58 -23.46 -23.26 -11.39
C VAL A 58 -23.58 -22.34 -10.17
N LYS A 59 -24.60 -21.48 -10.14
CA LYS A 59 -24.89 -20.59 -9.01
C LYS A 59 -25.05 -21.38 -7.71
N ASN A 60 -25.97 -22.35 -7.70
CA ASN A 60 -26.32 -23.05 -6.46
C ASN A 60 -25.26 -24.06 -6.00
N SER A 61 -24.50 -24.68 -6.92
CA SER A 61 -23.54 -25.72 -6.58
C SER A 61 -22.10 -25.24 -6.44
N VAL A 62 -21.73 -24.09 -7.02
CA VAL A 62 -20.35 -23.58 -6.99
C VAL A 62 -20.30 -22.19 -6.38
N LEU A 63 -21.18 -21.26 -6.80
CA LEU A 63 -21.12 -19.86 -6.36
C LEU A 63 -21.52 -19.70 -4.88
N VAL A 64 -22.67 -20.24 -4.48
CA VAL A 64 -23.18 -20.16 -3.09
C VAL A 64 -22.18 -20.72 -2.06
N PRO A 65 -21.63 -21.95 -2.19
CA PRO A 65 -20.66 -22.45 -1.22
C PRO A 65 -19.33 -21.69 -1.23
N LEU A 66 -18.94 -21.11 -2.37
CA LEU A 66 -17.73 -20.29 -2.48
C LEU A 66 -17.92 -18.95 -1.75
N GLU A 67 -19.06 -18.30 -1.92
CA GLU A 67 -19.43 -17.08 -1.20
C GLU A 67 -19.48 -17.33 0.30
N GLU A 68 -20.12 -18.42 0.75
CA GLU A 68 -20.22 -18.77 2.17
C GLU A 68 -18.85 -19.08 2.79
N SER A 69 -17.92 -19.62 2.01
CA SER A 69 -16.53 -19.88 2.45
C SER A 69 -15.66 -18.62 2.51
N ILE A 70 -15.93 -17.63 1.67
CA ILE A 70 -15.21 -16.35 1.63
C ILE A 70 -15.84 -15.33 2.59
N ASN A 71 -17.13 -15.47 2.89
CA ASN A 71 -17.86 -14.64 3.83
C ASN A 71 -17.33 -14.84 5.25
N GLY A 72 -16.70 -13.80 5.80
CA GLY A 72 -16.04 -13.83 7.12
C GLY A 72 -14.54 -13.58 7.11
N VAL A 73 -13.93 -13.33 5.94
CA VAL A 73 -12.55 -12.83 5.86
C VAL A 73 -12.48 -11.42 6.47
N GLU A 74 -11.51 -11.21 7.37
CA GLU A 74 -11.29 -9.91 8.01
C GLU A 74 -10.93 -8.84 6.98
N GLY A 75 -11.63 -7.70 7.01
CA GLY A 75 -11.35 -6.55 6.13
C GLY A 75 -12.05 -6.57 4.77
N MET A 76 -13.10 -7.37 4.58
CA MET A 76 -13.88 -7.42 3.35
C MET A 76 -15.13 -6.53 3.41
N ASP A 77 -15.28 -5.61 2.45
CA ASP A 77 -16.45 -4.71 2.35
C ASP A 77 -17.59 -5.29 1.51
N TYR A 78 -17.30 -5.89 0.34
CA TYR A 78 -18.32 -6.43 -0.56
C TYR A 78 -17.79 -7.59 -1.41
N ILE A 79 -18.70 -8.49 -1.80
CA ILE A 79 -18.51 -9.52 -2.83
C ILE A 79 -19.43 -9.19 -4.00
N SER A 80 -18.90 -9.24 -5.23
CA SER A 80 -19.69 -9.09 -6.46
C SER A 80 -19.46 -10.30 -7.35
N SER A 81 -20.55 -10.95 -7.74
CA SER A 81 -20.56 -12.15 -8.57
C SER A 81 -21.38 -11.87 -9.84
N SER A 82 -20.81 -12.15 -11.02
CA SER A 82 -21.46 -11.94 -12.34
C SER A 82 -21.51 -13.23 -13.14
#